data_AF-A0AAU4BWI2-F1
#
_entry.id   AF-A0AAU4BWI2-F1
#
_cell.length_a   1.000
_cell.length_b   1.000
_cell.length_c   1.000
_cell.angle_alpha   90.00
_cell.angle_beta   90.00
_cell.angle_gamma   90.00
#
_symmetry.space_group_name_H-M   'P 1'
#
loop_
_entity.id
_entity.type
_entity.pdbx_description
1 polymer ?
#
loop_
_entity_poly.entity_id
_entity_poly.type
_entity_poly.pdbx_seq_one_letter_code
_entity_poly.pdbx_strand_id
1 'polypeptide(L)'
;MTVPPMFRPVPGARAAAVLILFGEGPDGPDVLLTERAATLNSHAGQPAFPGGRIDPGDRTGPGDDGAVAAALREAWEEAGVEPSGVDVLCTLPELYLSHSRHRVTPVAGWWREPSDIAPGHPGEVAMVARVPIAELVDPANRLMIRHPSGVRMGPAFRVRDMLVWGFTAALLTWVLDAGDWNRPWDADRVEDLPPEILNLAARD
;
A
#
# COMPACT_ATOMS: atom_id res chain seq x y z
N MET A 1 13.36 4.22 11.52
CA MET A 1 13.59 4.42 10.07
C MET A 1 13.71 5.91 9.78
N THR A 2 14.68 6.32 8.96
CA THR A 2 14.81 7.74 8.55
C THR A 2 13.94 8.01 7.33
N VAL A 3 12.98 8.93 7.44
CA VAL A 3 12.12 9.34 6.31
C VAL A 3 12.96 10.08 5.25
N PRO A 4 12.98 9.63 3.98
CA PRO A 4 13.70 10.33 2.93
C PRO A 4 13.18 11.76 2.75
N PRO A 5 14.03 12.75 2.43
CA PRO A 5 13.63 14.16 2.34
C PRO A 5 12.39 14.44 1.49
N MET A 6 12.23 13.72 0.37
CA MET A 6 11.10 13.86 -0.55
C MET A 6 9.75 13.41 0.05
N PHE A 7 9.76 12.60 1.11
CA PHE A 7 8.57 12.12 1.81
C PHE A 7 8.36 12.82 3.15
N ARG A 8 9.08 13.92 3.45
CA ARG A 8 8.88 14.62 4.72
C ARG A 8 7.58 15.42 4.71
N PRO A 9 6.77 15.36 5.78
CA PRO A 9 5.53 16.13 5.93
C PRO A 9 5.69 17.62 5.67
N VAL A 10 4.77 18.20 4.90
CA VAL A 10 4.59 19.65 4.77
C VAL A 10 3.30 20.10 5.46
N PRO A 11 3.23 21.33 6.02
CA PRO A 11 1.98 21.87 6.57
C PRO A 11 0.84 21.90 5.55
N GLY A 12 -0.39 21.60 5.98
CA GLY A 12 -1.60 21.70 5.13
C GLY A 12 -1.92 20.47 4.27
N ALA A 13 -1.09 19.42 4.27
CA ALA A 13 -1.40 18.14 3.62
C ALA A 13 -2.57 17.41 4.31
N ARG A 14 -3.42 16.72 3.53
CA ARG A 14 -4.58 15.95 4.03
C ARG A 14 -4.12 14.68 4.75
N ALA A 15 -4.63 14.42 5.95
CA ALA A 15 -4.28 13.24 6.73
C ALA A 15 -4.95 11.98 6.18
N ALA A 16 -4.15 10.93 6.04
CA ALA A 16 -4.56 9.61 5.58
C ALA A 16 -3.76 8.53 6.33
N ALA A 17 -4.29 7.32 6.36
CA ALA A 17 -3.62 6.16 6.92
C ALA A 17 -3.79 4.94 6.02
N VAL A 18 -2.81 4.05 6.03
CA VAL A 18 -2.84 2.79 5.28
C VAL A 18 -2.46 1.63 6.20
N LEU A 19 -3.10 0.47 6.00
CA LEU A 19 -2.83 -0.73 6.78
C LEU A 19 -1.88 -1.68 6.01
N ILE A 20 -0.68 -1.85 6.55
CA ILE A 20 0.24 -2.92 6.13
C ILE A 20 -0.08 -4.14 6.98
N LEU A 21 -1.02 -4.96 6.51
CA LEU A 21 -1.51 -6.13 7.23
C LEU A 21 -0.76 -7.38 6.80
N PHE A 22 0.03 -7.94 7.72
CA PHE A 22 0.67 -9.25 7.53
C PHE A 22 -0.17 -10.35 8.18
N GLY A 23 -0.11 -11.56 7.64
CA GLY A 23 -0.70 -12.74 8.28
C GLY A 23 0.01 -14.03 7.85
N GLU A 24 -0.43 -15.16 8.40
CA GLU A 24 -0.08 -16.48 7.88
C GLU A 24 -1.11 -16.93 6.84
N GLY A 25 -0.62 -17.31 5.67
CA GLY A 25 -1.39 -17.89 4.57
C GLY A 25 -0.99 -19.34 4.29
N PRO A 26 -1.67 -20.02 3.34
CA PRO A 26 -1.36 -21.40 2.97
C PRO A 26 0.05 -21.55 2.38
N ASP A 27 0.59 -20.48 1.78
CA ASP A 27 1.92 -20.45 1.16
C ASP A 27 2.97 -19.75 2.05
N GLY A 28 2.69 -19.62 3.35
CA GLY A 28 3.52 -18.93 4.33
C GLY A 28 3.05 -17.49 4.60
N PRO A 29 3.93 -16.62 5.14
CA PRO A 29 3.54 -15.26 5.48
C PRO A 29 3.13 -14.49 4.22
N ASP A 30 2.09 -13.66 4.35
CA ASP A 30 1.55 -12.85 3.27
C ASP A 30 1.25 -11.42 3.72
N VAL A 31 0.94 -10.56 2.75
CA VAL A 31 0.51 -9.18 2.98
C VAL A 31 -0.76 -8.87 2.19
N LEU A 32 -1.69 -8.14 2.79
CA LEU A 32 -2.93 -7.72 2.14
C LEU A 32 -2.69 -6.52 1.22
N LEU A 33 -3.18 -6.63 -0.02
CA LEU A 33 -3.27 -5.55 -1.00
C LEU A 33 -4.67 -5.46 -1.58
N THR A 34 -5.06 -4.25 -1.98
CA THR A 34 -6.27 -3.96 -2.74
C THR A 34 -5.87 -3.38 -4.10
N GLU A 35 -6.71 -3.57 -5.11
CA GLU A 35 -6.61 -2.89 -6.39
C GLU A 35 -7.87 -2.04 -6.60
N ARG A 36 -7.67 -0.75 -6.83
CA ARG A 36 -8.79 0.18 -7.02
C ARG A 36 -9.48 -0.04 -8.36
N ALA A 37 -10.79 0.18 -8.40
CA ALA A 37 -11.57 0.04 -9.62
C ALA A 37 -11.06 0.96 -10.75
N ALA A 38 -10.94 0.41 -11.96
CA ALA A 38 -10.46 1.14 -13.14
C ALA A 38 -11.35 2.33 -13.54
N THR A 39 -12.58 2.39 -13.02
CA THR A 39 -13.59 3.42 -13.28
C THR A 39 -13.42 4.67 -12.44
N LEU A 40 -12.52 4.68 -11.44
CA LEU A 40 -12.33 5.83 -10.57
C LEU A 40 -11.62 6.99 -11.28
N ASN A 41 -11.91 8.20 -10.80
CA ASN A 41 -11.28 9.42 -11.29
C ASN A 41 -9.83 9.57 -10.81
N SER A 42 -9.42 8.87 -9.76
CA SER A 42 -8.04 8.87 -9.24
C SER A 42 -7.61 7.46 -8.84
N HIS A 43 -6.32 7.17 -9.01
CA HIS A 43 -5.61 5.94 -8.65
C HIS A 43 -6.23 4.67 -9.23
N ALA A 44 -6.94 4.78 -10.34
CA ALA A 44 -7.67 3.69 -10.96
C ALA A 44 -6.72 2.55 -11.38
N GLY A 45 -7.05 1.30 -11.03
CA GLY A 45 -6.23 0.12 -11.31
C GLY A 45 -4.88 0.08 -10.58
N GLN A 46 -4.65 0.94 -9.59
CA GLN A 46 -3.40 0.93 -8.82
C GLN A 46 -3.52 0.00 -7.61
N PRO A 47 -2.58 -0.95 -7.46
CA PRO A 47 -2.44 -1.73 -6.24
C PRO A 47 -1.97 -0.87 -5.06
N ALA A 48 -2.64 -1.01 -3.93
CA ALA A 48 -2.36 -0.28 -2.71
C ALA A 48 -2.54 -1.16 -1.48
N PHE A 49 -2.00 -0.70 -0.35
CA PHE A 49 -2.50 -1.13 0.95
C PHE A 49 -3.91 -0.58 1.16
N PRO A 50 -4.81 -1.30 1.84
CA PRO A 50 -6.09 -0.73 2.24
C PRO A 50 -5.87 0.54 3.05
N GLY A 51 -6.64 1.58 2.77
CA GLY A 51 -6.46 2.86 3.46
C GLY A 51 -7.09 4.04 2.77
N GLY A 52 -7.16 5.14 3.52
CA GLY A 52 -7.92 6.30 3.11
C GLY A 52 -7.72 7.46 4.06
N ARG A 53 -8.62 8.44 3.97
CA ARG A 53 -8.52 9.68 4.74
C ARG A 53 -8.83 9.41 6.21
N ILE A 54 -8.14 10.14 7.08
CA ILE A 54 -8.48 10.16 8.50
C ILE A 54 -9.64 11.14 8.69
N ASP A 55 -10.75 10.62 9.20
CA ASP A 55 -11.96 11.37 9.49
C ASP A 55 -12.01 11.82 10.96
N PRO A 56 -12.80 12.85 11.31
CA PRO A 56 -12.92 13.30 12.68
C PRO A 56 -13.40 12.21 13.66
N GLY A 57 -14.19 11.25 13.18
CA GLY A 57 -14.70 10.12 13.96
C GLY A 57 -13.65 9.05 14.26
N ASP A 58 -12.52 9.04 13.54
CA ASP A 58 -11.44 8.08 13.76
C ASP A 58 -10.62 8.41 15.04
N ARG A 59 -10.83 9.59 15.64
CA ARG A 59 -10.14 10.00 16.88
C ARG A 59 -10.93 9.56 18.10
N THR A 60 -10.34 8.68 18.89
CA THR A 60 -10.99 8.08 20.05
C THR A 60 -10.76 8.85 21.36
N GLY A 61 -9.85 9.82 21.36
CA GLY A 61 -9.59 10.67 22.52
C GLY A 61 -8.53 11.75 22.30
N PRO A 62 -8.23 12.55 23.33
CA PRO A 62 -7.17 13.56 23.27
C PRO A 62 -5.80 12.92 23.03
N GLY A 63 -5.07 13.41 22.03
CA GLY A 63 -3.73 12.91 21.69
C GLY A 63 -3.72 11.75 20.70
N ASP A 64 -4.89 11.21 20.35
CA ASP A 64 -5.06 10.25 19.25
C ASP A 64 -5.14 11.00 17.92
N ASP A 65 -4.31 10.61 16.96
CA ASP A 65 -4.31 11.18 15.61
C ASP A 65 -5.37 10.54 14.70
N GLY A 66 -5.92 9.38 15.10
CA GLY A 66 -6.93 8.61 14.39
C GLY A 66 -6.38 7.69 13.31
N ALA A 67 -5.06 7.58 13.15
CA ALA A 67 -4.47 6.83 12.04
C ALA A 67 -4.80 5.33 12.11
N VAL A 68 -4.74 4.74 13.31
CA VAL A 68 -5.05 3.31 13.51
C VAL A 68 -6.52 3.01 13.20
N ALA A 69 -7.44 3.82 13.73
CA ALA A 69 -8.86 3.64 13.50
C ALA A 69 -9.22 3.80 12.01
N ALA A 70 -8.67 4.82 11.34
CA ALA A 70 -8.86 5.03 9.91
C ALA A 70 -8.34 3.83 9.10
N ALA A 71 -7.12 3.36 9.35
CA ALA A 71 -6.54 2.24 8.61
C ALA A 71 -7.36 0.94 8.77
N LEU A 72 -7.87 0.65 9.98
CA LEU A 72 -8.71 -0.52 10.23
C LEU A 72 -10.11 -0.38 9.62
N ARG A 73 -10.72 0.81 9.70
CA ARG A 73 -12.01 1.11 9.07
C ARG A 73 -11.94 0.91 7.56
N GLU A 74 -10.93 1.48 6.91
CA GLU A 74 -10.73 1.37 5.46
C GLU A 74 -10.43 -0.08 5.06
N ALA A 75 -9.63 -0.83 5.83
CA ALA A 75 -9.40 -2.25 5.57
C ALA A 75 -10.67 -3.09 5.68
N TRP A 76 -11.57 -2.75 6.61
CA TRP A 76 -12.88 -3.37 6.70
C TRP A 76 -13.76 -3.02 5.50
N GLU A 77 -13.86 -1.73 5.14
CA GLU A 77 -14.68 -1.23 4.04
C GLU A 77 -14.20 -1.74 2.67
N GLU A 78 -12.90 -1.75 2.42
CA GLU A 78 -12.32 -2.11 1.11
C GLU A 78 -12.15 -3.62 0.92
N ALA A 79 -11.87 -4.36 2.00
CA ALA A 79 -11.41 -5.75 1.93
C ALA A 79 -12.14 -6.74 2.85
N GLY A 80 -13.07 -6.28 3.69
CA GLY A 80 -13.79 -7.16 4.64
C GLY A 80 -12.93 -7.62 5.82
N VAL A 81 -11.80 -6.93 6.09
CA VAL A 81 -10.94 -7.24 7.24
C VAL A 81 -11.67 -6.91 8.52
N GLU A 82 -12.02 -7.91 9.32
CA GLU A 82 -12.65 -7.70 10.61
C GLU A 82 -11.63 -7.11 11.61
N PRO A 83 -11.82 -5.86 12.11
CA PRO A 83 -10.83 -5.19 12.93
C PRO A 83 -10.46 -5.94 14.22
N SER A 84 -11.41 -6.71 14.79
CA SER A 84 -11.18 -7.50 16.00
C SER A 84 -10.18 -8.66 15.80
N GLY A 85 -9.94 -9.07 14.56
CA GLY A 85 -8.94 -10.08 14.19
C GLY A 85 -7.53 -9.53 13.98
N VAL A 86 -7.32 -8.22 14.08
CA VAL A 86 -6.04 -7.56 13.80
C VAL A 86 -5.38 -7.07 15.08
N ASP A 87 -4.15 -7.53 15.31
CA ASP A 87 -3.28 -6.98 16.34
C ASP A 87 -2.43 -5.85 15.73
N VAL A 88 -2.67 -4.62 16.14
CA VAL A 88 -1.88 -3.46 15.69
C VAL A 88 -0.51 -3.50 16.37
N LEU A 89 0.55 -3.53 15.57
CA LEU A 89 1.93 -3.66 16.05
C LEU A 89 2.54 -2.28 16.35
N CYS A 90 2.46 -1.38 15.37
CA CYS A 90 2.97 -0.02 15.49
C CYS A 90 2.47 0.88 14.36
N THR A 91 2.70 2.19 14.52
CA THR A 91 2.66 3.16 13.42
C THR A 91 4.08 3.44 12.93
N LEU A 92 4.23 3.59 11.62
CA LEU A 92 5.47 4.01 10.98
C LEU A 92 5.48 5.54 10.80
N PRO A 93 6.66 6.17 10.60
CA PRO A 93 6.73 7.61 10.39
C PRO A 93 5.84 8.09 9.25
N GLU A 94 5.22 9.25 9.43
CA GLU A 94 4.36 9.89 8.42
C GLU A 94 5.14 10.21 7.14
N LEU A 95 4.53 9.89 6.00
CA LEU A 95 5.10 10.04 4.67
C LEU A 95 4.26 11.02 3.85
N TYR A 96 4.89 12.07 3.31
CA TYR A 96 4.25 13.04 2.44
C TYR A 96 4.25 12.58 0.98
N LEU A 97 3.07 12.48 0.40
CA LEU A 97 2.86 12.18 -1.00
C LEU A 97 2.56 13.48 -1.75
N SER A 98 3.58 14.03 -2.42
CA SER A 98 3.49 15.30 -3.14
C SER A 98 2.43 15.31 -4.23
N HIS A 99 2.25 14.20 -4.93
CA HIS A 99 1.28 14.06 -6.04
C HIS A 99 -0.16 14.20 -5.55
N SER A 100 -0.53 13.47 -4.48
CA SER A 100 -1.91 13.49 -3.95
C SER A 100 -2.13 14.54 -2.84
N ARG A 101 -1.06 15.23 -2.40
CA ARG A 101 -1.04 16.16 -1.25
C ARG A 101 -1.52 15.53 0.06
N HIS A 102 -1.30 14.22 0.22
CA HIS A 102 -1.59 13.51 1.46
C HIS A 102 -0.35 13.40 2.34
N ARG A 103 -0.58 13.43 3.65
CA ARG A 103 0.33 12.88 4.64
C ARG A 103 -0.24 11.51 5.03
N VAL A 104 0.53 10.46 4.83
CA VAL A 104 0.10 9.08 5.02
C VAL A 104 0.83 8.51 6.21
N THR A 105 0.09 8.02 7.20
CA THR A 105 0.62 7.27 8.34
C THR A 105 0.43 5.77 8.05
N PRO A 106 1.51 5.01 7.80
CA PRO A 106 1.39 3.57 7.68
C PRO A 106 1.21 2.92 9.05
N VAL A 107 0.25 2.00 9.14
CA VAL A 107 -0.04 1.21 10.33
C VAL A 107 0.34 -0.23 10.03
N ALA A 108 1.27 -0.81 10.80
CA ALA A 108 1.64 -2.21 10.67
C ALA A 108 0.75 -3.06 11.59
N GLY A 109 0.13 -4.09 11.03
CA GLY A 109 -0.74 -5.01 11.76
C GLY A 109 -0.38 -6.47 11.50
N TRP A 110 -0.69 -7.31 12.49
CA TRP A 110 -0.69 -8.76 12.37
C TRP A 110 -2.11 -9.30 12.38
N TRP A 111 -2.46 -10.10 11.37
CA TRP A 111 -3.78 -10.69 11.23
C TRP A 111 -3.88 -11.97 12.05
N ARG A 112 -4.07 -11.79 13.36
CA ARG A 112 -4.15 -12.87 14.34
C ARG A 112 -5.30 -13.84 14.04
N GLU A 113 -6.44 -13.32 13.61
CA GLU A 113 -7.62 -14.10 13.20
C GLU A 113 -8.09 -13.65 11.81
N PRO A 114 -7.61 -14.28 10.72
CA PRO A 114 -8.02 -13.97 9.35
C PRO A 114 -9.53 -14.12 9.13
N SER A 115 -10.16 -13.06 8.62
CA SER A 115 -11.54 -13.11 8.11
C SER A 115 -11.55 -13.39 6.60
N ASP A 116 -12.72 -13.77 6.07
CA ASP A 116 -12.91 -13.86 4.63
C ASP A 116 -12.71 -12.50 3.98
N ILE A 117 -11.99 -12.46 2.86
CA ILE A 117 -11.76 -11.25 2.08
C ILE A 117 -12.66 -11.20 0.86
N ALA A 118 -13.17 -10.01 0.59
CA ALA A 118 -13.85 -9.69 -0.66
C ALA A 118 -13.68 -8.20 -0.95
N PRO A 119 -13.65 -7.80 -2.23
CA PRO A 119 -13.79 -6.39 -2.58
C PRO A 119 -15.06 -5.82 -1.96
N GLY A 120 -14.95 -4.68 -1.30
CA GLY A 120 -16.07 -3.96 -0.71
C GLY A 120 -17.05 -3.43 -1.76
N HIS A 121 -16.94 -2.15 -2.11
CA HIS A 121 -17.76 -1.57 -3.18
C HIS A 121 -17.10 -1.78 -4.56
N PRO A 122 -17.76 -2.44 -5.54
CA PRO A 122 -17.16 -2.74 -6.85
C PRO A 122 -16.77 -1.51 -7.68
N GLY A 123 -17.40 -0.35 -7.41
CA GLY A 123 -17.03 0.91 -8.02
C GLY A 123 -15.76 1.54 -7.44
N GLU A 124 -15.24 1.00 -6.33
CA GLU A 124 -14.10 1.53 -5.58
C GLU A 124 -12.95 0.53 -5.54
N VAL A 125 -13.24 -0.75 -5.32
CA VAL A 125 -12.26 -1.84 -5.24
C VAL A 125 -12.57 -2.91 -6.28
N ALA A 126 -11.63 -3.16 -7.19
CA ALA A 126 -11.73 -4.20 -8.20
C ALA A 126 -11.25 -5.56 -7.68
N MET A 127 -10.21 -5.57 -6.85
CA MET A 127 -9.60 -6.80 -6.34
C MET A 127 -9.07 -6.62 -4.93
N VAL A 128 -9.08 -7.72 -4.18
CA VAL A 128 -8.39 -7.85 -2.89
C VAL A 128 -7.57 -9.13 -2.97
N ALA A 129 -6.31 -9.06 -2.57
CA ALA A 129 -5.40 -10.19 -2.62
C ALA A 129 -4.51 -10.24 -1.38
N ARG A 130 -4.35 -11.44 -0.83
CA ARG A 130 -3.24 -11.75 0.06
C ARG A 130 -2.08 -12.24 -0.79
N VAL A 131 -1.00 -11.46 -0.82
CA VAL A 131 0.18 -11.76 -1.63
C VAL A 131 1.25 -12.39 -0.73
N PRO A 132 1.65 -13.65 -0.98
CA PRO A 132 2.73 -14.29 -0.23
C PRO A 132 4.02 -13.47 -0.29
N ILE A 133 4.69 -13.34 0.85
CA ILE A 133 6.00 -12.68 0.94
C ILE A 133 7.00 -13.35 -0.01
N ALA A 134 6.92 -14.68 -0.14
CA ALA A 134 7.73 -15.45 -1.08
C ALA A 134 7.62 -14.99 -2.54
N GLU A 135 6.42 -14.57 -2.98
CA GLU A 135 6.22 -14.01 -4.32
C GLU A 135 6.83 -12.62 -4.46
N LEU A 136 6.69 -11.78 -3.44
CA LEU A 136 7.24 -10.42 -3.46
C LEU A 136 8.77 -10.40 -3.47
N VAL A 137 9.41 -11.37 -2.81
CA VAL A 137 10.88 -11.47 -2.73
C VAL A 137 11.48 -12.34 -3.83
N ASP A 138 10.65 -12.94 -4.70
CA ASP A 138 11.14 -13.64 -5.88
C ASP A 138 11.78 -12.61 -6.85
N PRO A 139 13.07 -12.76 -7.20
CA PRO A 139 13.73 -11.88 -8.15
C PRO A 139 13.02 -11.78 -9.51
N ALA A 140 12.29 -12.81 -9.93
CA ALA A 140 11.53 -12.80 -11.18
C ALA A 140 10.32 -11.85 -11.14
N ASN A 141 9.82 -11.52 -9.95
CA ASN A 141 8.70 -10.60 -9.75
C ASN A 141 9.15 -9.16 -9.50
N ARG A 142 10.45 -8.91 -9.35
CA ARG A 142 11.01 -7.59 -9.05
C ARG A 142 11.59 -6.92 -10.30
N LEU A 143 11.37 -5.61 -10.37
CA LEU A 143 11.85 -4.77 -11.45
C LEU A 143 11.93 -3.30 -11.01
N MET A 144 12.53 -2.47 -11.85
CA MET A 144 12.47 -1.02 -11.75
C MET A 144 11.48 -0.48 -12.79
N ILE A 145 10.67 0.49 -12.41
CA ILE A 145 9.79 1.22 -13.34
C ILE A 145 10.40 2.55 -13.72
N ARG A 146 10.21 2.92 -14.99
CA ARG A 146 10.61 4.20 -15.57
C ARG A 146 9.42 4.87 -16.24
N HIS A 147 9.29 6.18 -16.04
CA HIS A 147 8.35 6.99 -16.79
C HIS A 147 8.77 7.03 -18.28
N PRO A 148 7.85 7.05 -19.25
CA PRO A 148 8.21 7.11 -20.67
C PRO A 148 9.12 8.28 -21.09
N SER A 149 9.22 9.34 -20.27
CA SER A 149 10.19 10.43 -20.46
C SER A 149 11.64 10.07 -20.10
N GLY A 150 11.89 8.84 -19.61
CA GLY A 150 13.20 8.36 -19.19
C GLY A 150 13.50 8.50 -17.69
N VAL A 151 12.58 9.07 -16.90
CA VAL A 151 12.78 9.28 -15.45
C VAL A 151 12.51 7.98 -14.69
N ARG A 152 13.50 7.45 -13.94
CA ARG A 152 13.29 6.30 -13.05
C ARG A 152 12.29 6.65 -11.94
N MET A 153 11.28 5.80 -11.76
CA MET A 153 10.19 6.00 -10.79
C MET A 153 10.35 5.16 -9.53
N GLY A 154 11.17 4.11 -9.54
CA GLY A 154 11.48 3.31 -8.36
C GLY A 154 11.26 1.81 -8.58
N PRO A 155 11.34 1.01 -7.50
CA PRO A 155 11.08 -0.42 -7.55
C PRO A 155 9.59 -0.70 -7.83
N ALA A 156 9.32 -1.87 -8.39
CA ALA A 156 7.99 -2.40 -8.59
C ALA A 156 7.99 -3.93 -8.46
N PHE A 157 6.78 -4.46 -8.31
CA PHE A 157 6.51 -5.88 -8.21
C PHE A 157 5.44 -6.28 -9.23
N ARG A 158 5.63 -7.39 -9.93
CA ARG A 158 4.58 -8.05 -10.72
C ARG A 158 4.12 -9.29 -9.98
N VAL A 159 2.93 -9.23 -9.38
CA VAL A 159 2.37 -10.30 -8.53
C VAL A 159 0.87 -10.36 -8.71
N ARG A 160 0.28 -11.55 -8.80
CA ARG A 160 -1.18 -11.74 -8.86
C ARG A 160 -1.88 -10.81 -9.89
N ASP A 161 -1.30 -10.73 -11.10
CA ASP A 161 -1.72 -9.85 -12.21
C ASP A 161 -1.66 -8.33 -11.94
N MET A 162 -1.20 -7.93 -10.76
CA MET A 162 -0.94 -6.55 -10.39
C MET A 162 0.48 -6.12 -10.76
N LEU A 163 0.59 -4.90 -11.29
CA LEU A 163 1.84 -4.15 -11.24
C LEU A 163 1.79 -3.24 -10.00
N VAL A 164 2.47 -3.64 -8.92
CA VAL A 164 2.60 -2.82 -7.71
C VAL A 164 3.79 -1.88 -7.91
N TRP A 165 3.56 -0.57 -7.93
CA TRP A 165 4.60 0.44 -8.18
C TRP A 165 4.39 1.70 -7.32
N GLY A 166 5.27 2.69 -7.47
CA GLY A 166 5.13 3.98 -6.80
C GLY A 166 5.27 3.87 -5.28
N PHE A 167 4.39 4.57 -4.55
CA PHE A 167 4.44 4.63 -3.09
C PHE A 167 4.29 3.25 -2.44
N THR A 168 3.31 2.46 -2.88
CA THR A 168 3.04 1.12 -2.35
C THR A 168 4.29 0.23 -2.47
N ALA A 169 4.92 0.22 -3.65
CA ALA A 169 6.13 -0.57 -3.87
C ALA A 169 7.36 -0.08 -3.09
N ALA A 170 7.51 1.24 -2.93
CA ALA A 170 8.56 1.80 -2.09
C ALA A 170 8.40 1.36 -0.62
N LEU A 171 7.17 1.45 -0.10
CA LEU A 171 6.85 1.04 1.27
C LEU A 171 6.99 -0.48 1.47
N LEU A 172 6.54 -1.30 0.52
CA LEU A 172 6.78 -2.74 0.52
C LEU A 172 8.29 -3.05 0.57
N THR A 173 9.10 -2.39 -0.27
CA THR A 173 10.55 -2.59 -0.26
C THR A 173 11.14 -2.33 1.12
N TRP A 174 10.75 -1.23 1.76
CA TRP A 174 11.24 -0.90 3.10
C TRP A 174 10.80 -1.88 4.18
N VAL A 175 9.56 -2.38 4.14
CA VAL A 175 9.09 -3.33 5.14
C VAL A 175 9.72 -4.71 4.92
N LEU A 176 9.90 -5.14 3.67
CA LEU A 176 10.62 -6.37 3.34
C LEU A 176 12.09 -6.32 3.81
N ASP A 177 12.75 -5.17 3.67
CA ASP A 177 14.09 -4.94 4.20
C ASP A 177 14.11 -4.96 5.74
N ALA A 178 13.16 -4.28 6.37
CA ALA A 178 13.07 -4.21 7.83
C ALA A 178 12.75 -5.57 8.48
N GLY A 179 12.00 -6.42 7.77
CA GLY A 179 11.67 -7.79 8.17
C GLY A 179 12.72 -8.84 7.81
N ASP A 180 13.86 -8.45 7.24
CA ASP A 180 14.92 -9.36 6.78
C ASP A 180 14.42 -10.44 5.78
N TRP A 181 13.36 -10.14 5.03
CA TRP A 181 12.80 -11.03 4.01
C TRP A 181 13.40 -10.80 2.63
N ASN A 182 13.98 -9.63 2.40
CA ASN A 182 14.44 -9.23 1.08
C ASN A 182 15.54 -10.17 0.54
N ARG A 183 15.53 -10.38 -0.78
CA ARG A 183 16.51 -11.21 -1.49
C ARG A 183 17.20 -10.37 -2.56
N PRO A 184 18.45 -10.69 -2.95
CA PRO A 184 19.09 -10.04 -4.09
C PRO A 184 18.26 -10.21 -5.36
N TRP A 185 18.09 -9.12 -6.12
CA TRP A 185 17.36 -9.09 -7.39
C TRP A 185 18.01 -8.09 -8.35
N ASP A 186 17.72 -8.22 -9.64
CA ASP A 186 18.31 -7.39 -10.69
C ASP A 186 17.66 -5.99 -10.77
N ALA A 187 18.32 -5.00 -10.17
CA ALA A 187 17.88 -3.59 -10.20
C ALA A 187 18.13 -2.89 -11.55
N ASP A 188 18.77 -3.56 -12.52
CA ASP A 188 18.95 -3.09 -13.89
C ASP A 188 17.85 -3.58 -14.83
N ARG A 189 17.01 -4.54 -14.38
CA ARG A 189 15.76 -4.88 -15.04
C ARG A 189 14.77 -3.71 -14.93
N VAL A 190 14.73 -2.90 -15.99
CA VAL A 190 13.87 -1.70 -16.07
C VAL A 190 12.79 -1.93 -17.13
N GLU A 191 11.54 -1.65 -16.77
CA GLU A 191 10.41 -1.58 -17.71
C GLU A 191 9.82 -0.17 -17.69
N ASP A 192 9.31 0.28 -18.83
CA ASP A 192 8.56 1.54 -18.88
C ASP A 192 7.16 1.34 -18.27
N LEU A 193 6.66 2.34 -17.53
CA LEU A 193 5.31 2.29 -16.97
C LEU A 193 4.31 2.12 -18.12
N PRO A 194 3.44 1.10 -18.08
CA PRO A 194 2.51 0.86 -19.17
C PRO A 194 1.62 2.08 -19.43
N PRO A 195 1.37 2.46 -20.70
CA PRO A 195 0.59 3.66 -21.04
C PRO A 195 -0.78 3.71 -20.38
N GLU A 196 -1.46 2.57 -20.24
CA GLU A 196 -2.73 2.43 -19.56
C GLU A 196 -2.64 2.83 -18.08
N ILE A 197 -1.62 2.36 -17.37
CA ILE A 197 -1.38 2.69 -15.96
C ILE A 197 -0.96 4.16 -15.81
N LEU A 198 -0.14 4.66 -16.74
CA LEU A 198 0.25 6.07 -16.77
C LEU A 198 -0.97 6.99 -16.96
N ASN A 199 -1.88 6.64 -17.87
CA ASN A 199 -3.09 7.40 -18.13
C ASN A 199 -4.06 7.38 -16.95
N LEU A 200 -4.08 6.30 -16.17
CA LEU A 200 -4.89 6.21 -14.96
C LEU A 200 -4.27 7.03 -13.81
N ALA A 201 -2.94 6.99 -13.66
CA ALA A 201 -2.21 7.79 -12.68
C ALA A 201 -2.25 9.30 -12.97
N ALA A 202 -2.35 9.69 -14.24
CA ALA A 202 -2.42 11.10 -14.64
C ALA A 202 -3.76 11.78 -14.28
N ARG A 203 -4.74 11.03 -13.77
CA ARG A 203 -6.05 11.58 -13.36
C ARG A 203 -6.07 12.05 -11.89
N ASP A 204 -4.95 11.87 -11.17
CA ASP A 204 -4.75 12.20 -9.76
C ASP A 204 -4.56 13.70 -9.46
#